data_AF-A0A8J7ECJ1-F1
#
_entry.id   AF-A0A8J7ECJ1-F1
#
_cell.length_a   1.000
_cell.length_b   1.000
_cell.length_c   1.000
_cell.angle_alpha   90.00
_cell.angle_beta   90.00
_cell.angle_gamma   90.00
#
_symmetry.space_group_name_H-M   'P 1'
#
loop_
_entity.id
_entity.type
_entity.pdbx_description
1 polymer ?
#
loop_
_entity_poly.entity_id
_entity_poly.type
_entity_poly.pdbx_seq_one_letter_code
_entity_poly.pdbx_strand_id
1 'polypeptide(L)'
;MATRLWSFLTADICDLAPPEGAKGTVDAADAVLGLAKVFAEEGPNLQKLAPLVNQLDSLLAALNSPLGKLIGSTLPFLPIGPGLLQVYLETTQKELTLAQSVALISQAAYLESFREFVKQHPKVEQWLAAKDGTPQAKTITLEMKALGIFELSDQDARLATHHFQQSALAAAFNSALRARLVQLGINDLKMANRIVEVIAKNTSRHMKKTIADAENSLNFRVD
;
A
#
# COMPACT_ATOMS: atom_id res chain seq x y z
N MET A 1 4.18 12.51 -16.64
CA MET A 1 2.74 12.72 -16.36
C MET A 1 2.54 12.60 -14.85
N ALA A 2 1.53 13.23 -14.25
CA ALA A 2 1.22 13.04 -12.83
C ALA A 2 0.09 12.02 -12.67
N THR A 3 0.23 11.08 -11.73
CA THR A 3 -0.73 9.98 -11.54
C THR A 3 -1.11 9.85 -10.08
N ARG A 4 -2.41 9.71 -9.80
CA ARG A 4 -2.87 9.33 -8.46
C ARG A 4 -2.50 7.89 -8.18
N LEU A 5 -2.26 7.57 -6.91
CA LEU A 5 -1.60 6.34 -6.49
C LEU A 5 -2.31 5.03 -6.89
N TRP A 6 -3.62 5.07 -7.17
CA TRP A 6 -4.43 3.87 -7.42
C TRP A 6 -5.41 3.99 -8.60
N SER A 7 -5.73 5.21 -9.05
CA SER A 7 -6.86 5.45 -9.97
C SER A 7 -6.71 4.80 -11.34
N PHE A 8 -5.49 4.52 -11.78
CA PHE A 8 -5.26 3.88 -13.07
C PHE A 8 -5.69 2.40 -13.07
N LEU A 9 -5.54 1.71 -11.93
CA LEU A 9 -6.01 0.32 -11.79
C LEU A 9 -7.53 0.27 -11.89
N THR A 10 -8.23 1.14 -11.17
CA THR A 10 -9.70 1.16 -11.15
C THR A 10 -10.30 1.72 -12.43
N ALA A 11 -9.60 2.58 -13.18
CA ALA A 11 -10.09 3.03 -14.47
C ALA A 11 -10.00 1.90 -15.52
N ASP A 12 -8.83 1.28 -15.69
CA ASP A 12 -8.60 0.38 -16.81
C ASP A 12 -9.02 -1.08 -16.54
N ILE A 13 -8.84 -1.59 -15.32
CA ILE A 13 -9.16 -3.00 -15.00
C ILE A 13 -10.67 -3.19 -14.84
N CYS A 14 -11.37 -2.20 -14.29
CA CYS A 14 -12.83 -2.26 -14.08
C CYS A 14 -13.61 -2.30 -15.39
N ASP A 15 -13.18 -1.56 -16.40
CA ASP A 15 -13.83 -1.53 -17.72
C ASP A 15 -13.80 -2.91 -18.39
N LEU A 16 -12.86 -3.77 -18.00
CA LEU A 16 -12.64 -5.09 -18.59
C LEU A 16 -13.21 -6.25 -17.76
N ALA A 17 -13.44 -6.05 -16.46
CA ALA A 17 -13.97 -7.06 -15.54
C ALA A 17 -14.97 -6.44 -14.55
N PRO A 18 -16.24 -6.21 -14.96
CA PRO A 18 -17.24 -5.65 -14.07
C PRO A 18 -17.46 -6.60 -12.87
N PRO A 19 -17.52 -6.07 -11.63
CA PRO A 19 -17.62 -6.91 -10.45
C PRO A 19 -18.98 -7.63 -10.42
N GLU A 20 -18.98 -8.95 -10.61
CA GLU A 20 -20.17 -9.75 -10.35
C GLU A 20 -20.38 -9.87 -8.83
N GLY A 21 -21.45 -9.24 -8.32
CA GLY A 21 -22.03 -9.61 -7.02
C GLY A 21 -21.34 -9.16 -5.73
N ALA A 22 -20.30 -8.31 -5.75
CA ALA A 22 -19.65 -7.84 -4.52
C ALA A 22 -20.44 -6.74 -3.77
N LYS A 23 -21.65 -7.05 -3.30
CA LYS A 23 -22.40 -6.20 -2.36
C LYS A 23 -21.99 -6.50 -0.93
N GLY A 24 -20.86 -5.96 -0.53
CA GLY A 24 -20.45 -5.86 0.87
C GLY A 24 -19.44 -4.74 1.01
N THR A 25 -19.68 -3.79 1.92
CA THR A 25 -18.65 -2.84 2.35
C THR A 25 -17.61 -3.61 3.15
N VAL A 26 -16.64 -4.20 2.46
CA VAL A 26 -15.49 -4.84 3.07
C VAL A 26 -14.58 -3.73 3.59
N ASP A 27 -14.09 -3.87 4.82
CA ASP A 27 -13.12 -2.94 5.40
C ASP A 27 -11.82 -2.95 4.58
N ALA A 28 -11.14 -1.82 4.41
CA ALA A 28 -9.98 -1.72 3.51
C ALA A 28 -8.85 -2.70 3.87
N ALA A 29 -8.65 -2.98 5.17
CA ALA A 29 -7.75 -4.03 5.61
C ALA A 29 -8.15 -5.43 5.10
N ASP A 30 -9.44 -5.77 5.12
CA ASP A 30 -9.91 -7.08 4.67
C ASP A 30 -9.71 -7.23 3.15
N ALA A 31 -9.89 -6.15 2.38
CA ALA A 31 -9.62 -6.15 0.94
C ALA A 31 -8.11 -6.31 0.63
N VAL A 32 -7.23 -5.61 1.34
CA VAL A 32 -5.78 -5.77 1.19
C VAL A 32 -5.31 -7.17 1.60
N LEU A 33 -5.87 -7.74 2.67
CA LEU A 33 -5.60 -9.12 3.07
C LEU A 33 -6.11 -10.13 2.03
N GLY A 34 -7.27 -9.85 1.42
CA GLY A 34 -7.78 -10.60 0.29
C GLY A 34 -6.81 -10.60 -0.88
N LEU A 35 -6.25 -9.44 -1.24
CA LEU A 35 -5.25 -9.34 -2.32
C LEU A 35 -4.00 -10.18 -1.99
N ALA A 36 -3.48 -10.05 -0.77
CA ALA A 36 -2.33 -10.84 -0.32
C ALA A 36 -2.60 -12.35 -0.43
N LYS A 37 -3.80 -12.78 -0.04
CA LYS A 37 -4.22 -14.18 -0.08
C LYS A 37 -4.33 -14.70 -1.51
N VAL A 38 -5.00 -13.97 -2.40
CA VAL A 38 -5.15 -14.39 -3.80
C VAL A 38 -3.79 -14.53 -4.47
N PHE A 39 -2.87 -13.56 -4.30
CA PHE A 39 -1.52 -13.70 -4.85
C PHE A 39 -0.72 -14.85 -4.25
N ALA A 40 -0.93 -15.18 -2.97
CA ALA A 40 -0.23 -16.27 -2.31
C ALA A 40 -0.74 -17.67 -2.70
N GLU A 41 -2.05 -17.83 -2.90
CA GLU A 41 -2.69 -19.13 -3.09
C GLU A 41 -3.00 -19.43 -4.57
N GLU A 42 -3.29 -18.40 -5.36
CA GLU A 42 -3.88 -18.55 -6.70
C GLU A 42 -3.12 -17.79 -7.79
N GLY A 43 -2.16 -16.94 -7.41
CA GLY A 43 -1.45 -16.08 -8.34
C GLY A 43 -2.34 -14.96 -8.91
N PRO A 44 -2.07 -14.45 -10.11
CA PRO A 44 -2.76 -13.30 -10.71
C PRO A 44 -4.17 -13.64 -11.25
N ASN A 45 -5.06 -14.16 -10.39
CA ASN A 45 -6.44 -14.51 -10.78
C ASN A 45 -7.33 -13.27 -10.87
N LEU A 46 -7.49 -12.72 -12.08
CA LEU A 46 -8.23 -11.48 -12.34
C LEU A 46 -9.67 -11.49 -11.78
N GLN A 47 -10.41 -12.61 -11.89
CA GLN A 47 -11.80 -12.68 -11.43
C GLN A 47 -11.93 -12.48 -9.91
N LYS A 48 -10.93 -12.91 -9.14
CA LYS A 48 -10.88 -12.74 -7.68
C LYS A 48 -10.24 -11.42 -7.27
N LEU A 49 -9.28 -10.91 -8.06
CA LEU A 49 -8.59 -9.65 -7.79
C LEU A 49 -9.45 -8.43 -8.11
N ALA A 50 -10.19 -8.44 -9.21
CA ALA A 50 -11.03 -7.31 -9.64
C ALA A 50 -11.97 -6.78 -8.54
N PRO A 51 -12.79 -7.60 -7.84
CA PRO A 51 -13.67 -7.07 -6.80
C PRO A 51 -12.90 -6.46 -5.62
N LEU A 52 -11.70 -6.97 -5.30
CA LEU A 52 -10.86 -6.45 -4.22
C LEU A 52 -10.19 -5.12 -4.59
N VAL A 53 -9.72 -5.00 -5.83
CA VAL A 53 -9.16 -3.75 -6.38
C VAL A 53 -10.23 -2.65 -6.37
N ASN A 54 -11.48 -3.00 -6.68
CA ASN A 54 -12.60 -2.05 -6.77
C ASN A 54 -13.07 -1.53 -5.42
N GLN A 55 -12.79 -2.26 -4.34
CA GLN A 55 -13.13 -1.86 -2.97
C GLN A 55 -12.10 -0.92 -2.36
N LEU A 56 -10.95 -0.72 -3.02
CA LEU A 56 -9.83 0.05 -2.51
C LEU A 56 -9.65 1.33 -3.31
N ASP A 57 -9.40 2.41 -2.58
CA ASP A 57 -8.89 3.68 -3.15
C ASP A 57 -7.35 3.72 -3.14
N SER A 58 -6.71 2.79 -2.41
CA SER A 58 -5.27 2.66 -2.21
C SER A 58 -5.00 1.43 -1.31
N LEU A 59 -3.85 0.79 -1.41
CA LEU A 59 -3.45 -0.21 -0.40
C LEU A 59 -3.27 0.43 0.98
N LEU A 60 -2.78 1.68 1.02
CA LEU A 60 -2.59 2.42 2.27
C LEU A 60 -3.90 2.84 2.92
N ALA A 61 -5.04 2.72 2.23
CA ALA A 61 -6.36 2.85 2.84
C ALA A 61 -6.54 1.85 4.00
N ALA A 62 -5.85 0.71 3.96
CA ALA A 62 -5.85 -0.26 5.04
C ALA A 62 -5.30 0.30 6.37
N LEU A 63 -4.47 1.35 6.33
CA LEU A 63 -4.00 2.02 7.55
C LEU A 63 -5.13 2.79 8.28
N ASN A 64 -6.27 3.06 7.62
CA ASN A 64 -7.47 3.60 8.26
C ASN A 64 -8.30 2.56 8.99
N SER A 65 -8.12 1.28 8.66
CA SER A 65 -8.79 0.18 9.34
C SER A 65 -8.18 -0.04 10.73
N PRO A 66 -8.81 -0.86 11.57
CA PRO A 66 -8.17 -1.38 12.78
C PRO A 66 -6.83 -2.04 12.41
N LEU A 67 -5.72 -1.48 12.90
CA LEU A 67 -4.37 -1.85 12.47
C LEU A 67 -3.96 -3.25 12.96
N GLY A 68 -4.55 -3.72 14.07
CA GLY A 68 -4.35 -5.07 14.60
C GLY A 68 -4.68 -6.17 13.59
N LYS A 69 -5.72 -5.97 12.75
CA LYS A 69 -6.03 -6.88 11.63
C LYS A 69 -4.87 -7.05 10.65
N LEU A 70 -4.21 -5.95 10.28
CA LEU A 70 -3.12 -5.99 9.30
C LEU A 70 -1.86 -6.66 9.85
N ILE A 71 -1.51 -6.35 11.09
CA ILE A 71 -0.29 -6.84 11.72
C ILE A 71 -0.41 -8.30 12.15
N GLY A 72 -1.64 -8.77 12.42
CA GLY A 72 -1.93 -10.18 12.68
C GLY A 72 -1.82 -11.08 11.45
N SER A 73 -1.64 -10.51 10.26
CA SER A 73 -1.46 -11.27 9.02
C SER A 73 -0.09 -11.94 8.95
N THR A 74 -0.10 -13.25 8.68
CA THR A 74 1.11 -14.00 8.35
C THR A 74 1.59 -13.74 6.92
N LEU A 75 0.66 -13.41 6.02
CA LEU A 75 0.94 -13.20 4.60
C LEU A 75 1.78 -11.92 4.36
N PRO A 76 2.75 -11.96 3.44
CA PRO A 76 3.50 -10.78 3.02
C PRO A 76 2.67 -9.89 2.09
N PHE A 77 2.88 -8.57 2.16
CA PHE A 77 2.23 -7.59 1.28
C PHE A 77 3.07 -7.27 0.04
N LEU A 78 4.38 -7.54 0.06
CA LEU A 78 5.28 -7.26 -1.07
C LEU A 78 4.79 -7.80 -2.44
N PRO A 79 4.24 -9.02 -2.53
CA PRO A 79 3.81 -9.56 -3.83
C PRO A 79 2.67 -8.79 -4.49
N ILE A 80 1.88 -8.02 -3.71
CA ILE A 80 0.71 -7.30 -4.23
C ILE A 80 1.12 -6.29 -5.31
N GLY A 81 2.22 -5.56 -5.10
CA GLY A 81 2.68 -4.52 -6.02
C GLY A 81 2.98 -5.08 -7.43
N PRO A 82 3.99 -5.95 -7.58
CA PRO A 82 4.31 -6.58 -8.87
C PRO A 82 3.16 -7.41 -9.43
N GLY A 83 2.41 -8.11 -8.57
CA GLY A 83 1.28 -8.91 -9.02
C GLY A 83 0.20 -8.08 -9.69
N LEU A 84 -0.13 -6.91 -9.14
CA LEU A 84 -1.10 -5.99 -9.78
C LEU A 84 -0.55 -5.35 -11.05
N LEU A 85 0.76 -5.06 -11.11
CA LEU A 85 1.39 -4.58 -12.35
C LEU A 85 1.30 -5.64 -13.45
N GLN A 86 1.59 -6.91 -13.13
CA GLN A 86 1.48 -8.01 -14.06
C GLN A 86 0.05 -8.16 -14.58
N VAL A 87 -0.94 -8.18 -13.67
CA VAL A 87 -2.36 -8.25 -14.05
C VAL A 87 -2.75 -7.08 -14.96
N TYR A 88 -2.31 -5.87 -14.65
CA TYR A 88 -2.59 -4.69 -15.47
C TYR A 88 -2.01 -4.83 -16.88
N LEU A 89 -0.74 -5.22 -17.01
CA LEU A 89 -0.07 -5.40 -18.30
C LEU A 89 -0.75 -6.49 -19.13
N GLU A 90 -1.04 -7.64 -18.53
CA GLU A 90 -1.68 -8.77 -19.22
C GLU A 90 -3.10 -8.46 -19.67
N THR A 91 -3.86 -7.72 -18.84
CA THR A 91 -5.27 -7.44 -19.11
C THR A 91 -5.45 -6.28 -20.08
N THR A 92 -4.67 -5.20 -19.94
CA THR A 92 -4.86 -3.96 -20.71
C THR A 92 -3.98 -3.88 -21.96
N GLN A 93 -2.87 -4.63 -22.00
CA GLN A 93 -1.83 -4.52 -23.03
C GLN A 93 -1.25 -3.10 -23.17
N LYS A 94 -1.40 -2.25 -22.15
CA LYS A 94 -0.87 -0.88 -22.12
C LYS A 94 0.42 -0.83 -21.30
N GLU A 95 1.39 -0.04 -21.76
CA GLU A 95 2.57 0.26 -20.95
C GLU A 95 2.21 1.14 -19.74
N LEU A 96 2.81 0.82 -18.60
CA LEU A 96 2.71 1.62 -17.38
C LEU A 96 3.77 2.71 -17.38
N THR A 97 3.40 3.90 -16.91
CA THR A 97 4.38 4.94 -16.60
C THR A 97 5.21 4.55 -15.37
N LEU A 98 6.39 5.16 -15.24
CA LEU A 98 7.21 4.99 -14.05
C LEU A 98 6.44 5.37 -12.77
N ALA A 99 5.69 6.47 -12.82
CA ALA A 99 4.85 6.89 -11.69
C ALA A 99 3.81 5.85 -11.30
N GLN A 100 3.11 5.24 -12.26
CA GLN A 100 2.11 4.20 -11.98
C GLN A 100 2.75 2.97 -11.30
N SER A 101 3.88 2.52 -11.81
CA SER A 101 4.58 1.35 -11.25
C SER A 101 5.14 1.62 -9.86
N VAL A 102 5.79 2.76 -9.66
CA VAL A 102 6.32 3.17 -8.36
C VAL A 102 5.20 3.38 -7.35
N ALA A 103 4.04 3.90 -7.77
CA ALA A 103 2.90 4.06 -6.89
C ALA A 103 2.45 2.73 -6.28
N LEU A 104 2.33 1.65 -7.06
CA LEU A 104 1.93 0.34 -6.51
C LEU A 104 3.01 -0.31 -5.67
N ILE A 105 4.25 -0.34 -6.19
CA ILE A 105 5.37 -0.99 -5.50
C ILE A 105 5.63 -0.31 -4.15
N SER A 106 5.63 1.02 -4.10
CA SER A 106 5.87 1.76 -2.86
C SER A 106 4.81 1.52 -1.80
N GLN A 107 3.52 1.46 -2.17
CA GLN A 107 2.44 1.20 -1.22
C GLN A 107 2.56 -0.19 -0.60
N ALA A 108 2.77 -1.22 -1.43
CA ALA A 108 2.98 -2.60 -0.97
C ALA A 108 4.24 -2.72 -0.08
N ALA A 109 5.35 -2.10 -0.50
CA ALA A 109 6.60 -2.08 0.26
C ALA A 109 6.45 -1.34 1.60
N TYR A 110 5.65 -0.28 1.67
CA TYR A 110 5.43 0.46 2.89
C TYR A 110 4.56 -0.32 3.89
N LEU A 111 3.53 -1.01 3.43
CA LEU A 111 2.76 -1.93 4.28
C LEU A 111 3.60 -3.09 4.80
N GLU A 112 4.46 -3.66 3.94
CA GLU A 112 5.39 -4.71 4.37
C GLU A 112 6.32 -4.18 5.46
N SER A 113 6.92 -3.01 5.23
CA SER A 113 7.82 -2.36 6.18
C SER A 113 7.15 -2.10 7.52
N PHE A 114 5.89 -1.64 7.51
CA PHE A 114 5.10 -1.47 8.72
C PHE A 114 4.85 -2.80 9.43
N ARG A 115 4.45 -3.85 8.71
CA ARG A 115 4.24 -5.20 9.27
C ARG A 115 5.51 -5.75 9.90
N GLU A 116 6.66 -5.63 9.24
CA GLU A 116 7.96 -6.06 9.77
C GLU A 116 8.36 -5.27 11.02
N PHE A 117 8.19 -3.95 11.01
CA PHE A 117 8.44 -3.10 12.16
C PHE A 117 7.63 -3.58 13.37
N VAL A 118 6.32 -3.79 13.20
CA VAL A 118 5.46 -4.22 14.31
C VAL A 118 5.86 -5.60 14.84
N LYS A 119 6.19 -6.56 13.95
CA LYS A 119 6.70 -7.89 14.35
C LYS A 119 8.00 -7.82 15.17
N GLN A 120 8.87 -6.85 14.87
CA GLN A 120 10.12 -6.63 15.62
C GLN A 120 9.89 -5.89 16.95
N HIS A 121 8.70 -5.35 17.17
CA HIS A 121 8.34 -4.56 18.34
C HIS A 121 7.05 -5.07 19.00
N PRO A 122 7.08 -6.18 19.75
CA PRO A 122 5.88 -6.82 20.33
C PRO A 122 5.02 -5.90 21.22
N LYS A 123 5.65 -4.90 21.88
CA LYS A 123 4.90 -3.90 22.66
C LYS A 123 4.02 -3.01 21.78
N VAL A 124 4.49 -2.66 20.58
CA VAL A 124 3.72 -1.90 19.59
C VAL A 124 2.60 -2.77 19.04
N GLU A 125 2.87 -4.04 18.76
CA GLU A 125 1.87 -5.00 18.30
C GLU A 125 0.71 -5.15 19.30
N GLN A 126 1.03 -5.45 20.56
CA GLN A 126 0.04 -5.58 21.63
C GLN A 126 -0.78 -4.30 21.82
N TRP A 127 -0.11 -3.13 21.75
CA TRP A 127 -0.78 -1.85 21.87
C TRP A 127 -1.75 -1.60 20.70
N LEU A 128 -1.33 -1.84 19.45
CA LEU A 128 -2.19 -1.69 18.28
C LEU A 128 -3.41 -2.62 18.36
N ALA A 129 -3.21 -3.90 18.70
CA ALA A 129 -4.29 -4.85 18.87
C ALA A 129 -5.30 -4.41 19.96
N ALA A 130 -4.82 -3.82 21.07
CA ALA A 130 -5.70 -3.29 22.11
C ALA A 130 -6.50 -2.03 21.69
N LYS A 131 -6.07 -1.33 20.63
CA LYS A 131 -6.73 -0.11 20.13
C LYS A 131 -7.76 -0.36 19.04
N ASP A 132 -7.78 -1.54 18.42
CA ASP A 132 -8.68 -1.88 17.31
C ASP A 132 -10.18 -1.74 17.63
N GLY A 133 -10.57 -1.98 18.88
CA GLY A 133 -11.96 -1.84 19.33
C GLY A 133 -12.41 -0.41 19.61
N THR A 134 -11.51 0.58 19.54
CA THR A 134 -11.81 1.96 19.92
C THR A 134 -12.53 2.73 18.80
N PRO A 135 -13.39 3.72 19.13
CA PRO A 135 -14.01 4.58 18.11
C PRO A 135 -12.98 5.30 17.22
N GLN A 136 -11.84 5.68 17.80
CA GLN A 136 -10.73 6.32 17.09
C GLN A 136 -10.14 5.42 15.99
N ALA A 137 -10.14 4.10 16.18
CA ALA A 137 -9.70 3.15 15.17
C ALA A 137 -10.63 3.09 13.94
N LYS A 138 -11.82 3.70 13.98
CA LYS A 138 -12.75 3.75 12.84
C LYS A 138 -12.81 5.10 12.12
N THR A 139 -12.09 6.11 12.61
CA THR A 139 -12.12 7.45 12.03
C THR A 139 -10.93 7.68 11.10
N ILE A 140 -11.22 8.17 9.90
CA ILE A 140 -10.22 8.54 8.88
C ILE A 140 -9.61 9.91 9.21
N THR A 141 -8.28 10.03 9.12
CA THR A 141 -7.58 11.31 9.31
C THR A 141 -7.58 12.17 8.05
N LEU A 142 -7.38 13.49 8.19
CA LEU A 142 -7.26 14.39 7.05
C LEU A 142 -6.04 14.06 6.20
N GLU A 143 -4.94 13.66 6.83
CA GLU A 143 -3.70 13.26 6.17
C GLU A 143 -3.91 12.02 5.30
N MET A 144 -4.78 11.09 5.72
CA MET A 144 -5.11 9.95 4.87
C MET A 144 -5.99 10.33 3.68
N LYS A 145 -6.92 11.29 3.85
CA LYS A 145 -7.66 11.85 2.71
C LYS A 145 -6.73 12.55 1.73
N ALA A 146 -5.74 13.31 2.24
CA ALA A 146 -4.73 13.96 1.42
C ALA A 146 -3.88 12.95 0.63
N LEU A 147 -3.61 11.78 1.20
CA LEU A 147 -2.92 10.70 0.50
C LEU A 147 -3.70 10.17 -0.71
N GLY A 148 -5.04 10.10 -0.62
CA GLY A 148 -5.90 9.65 -1.73
C GLY A 148 -5.91 10.60 -2.95
N ILE A 149 -5.54 11.86 -2.75
CA ILE A 149 -5.42 12.87 -3.81
C ILE A 149 -3.95 13.20 -4.16
N PHE A 150 -2.99 12.51 -3.55
CA PHE A 150 -1.58 12.71 -3.84
C PHE A 150 -1.28 12.28 -5.28
N GLU A 151 -0.62 13.16 -6.02
CA GLU A 151 -0.20 12.92 -7.40
C GLU A 151 1.31 12.70 -7.43
N LEU A 152 1.71 11.59 -8.03
CA LEU A 152 3.11 11.23 -8.24
C LEU A 152 3.50 11.53 -9.68
N SER A 153 4.52 12.37 -9.87
CA SER A 153 5.11 12.60 -11.19
C SER A 153 6.19 11.56 -11.50
N ASP A 154 6.54 11.34 -12.78
CA ASP A 154 7.64 10.44 -13.15
C ASP A 154 9.00 10.89 -12.58
N GLN A 155 9.20 12.20 -12.43
CA GLN A 155 10.41 12.76 -11.81
C GLN A 155 10.48 12.39 -10.32
N ASP A 156 9.38 12.55 -9.60
CA ASP A 156 9.29 12.17 -8.18
C ASP A 156 9.38 10.65 -8.00
N ALA A 157 8.79 9.88 -8.91
CA ALA A 157 8.84 8.44 -8.93
C ALA A 157 10.28 7.92 -9.08
N ARG A 158 11.05 8.51 -10.00
CA ARG A 158 12.48 8.21 -10.17
C ARG A 158 13.28 8.49 -8.90
N LEU A 159 13.04 9.64 -8.26
CA LEU A 159 13.68 9.95 -6.98
C LEU A 159 13.31 8.91 -5.92
N ALA A 160 12.03 8.53 -5.84
CA ALA A 160 11.53 7.55 -4.88
C ALA A 160 12.13 6.15 -5.07
N THR A 161 12.39 5.71 -6.31
CA THR A 161 13.05 4.41 -6.56
C THR A 161 14.44 4.34 -5.91
N HIS A 162 15.23 5.42 -5.97
CA HIS A 162 16.59 5.40 -5.43
C HIS A 162 16.64 5.83 -3.95
N HIS A 163 15.83 6.82 -3.58
CA HIS A 163 15.88 7.55 -2.31
C HIS A 163 14.49 7.73 -1.70
N PHE A 164 13.70 6.65 -1.61
CA PHE A 164 12.31 6.70 -1.11
C PHE A 164 12.15 7.55 0.15
N GLN A 165 12.96 7.31 1.19
CA GLN A 165 12.87 8.04 2.47
C GLN A 165 12.99 9.58 2.35
N GLN A 166 13.59 10.11 1.28
CA GLN A 166 13.77 11.54 1.02
C GLN A 166 12.73 12.10 0.04
N SER A 167 11.88 11.25 -0.52
CA SER A 167 10.90 11.63 -1.54
C SER A 167 9.65 12.27 -0.95
N ALA A 168 8.94 13.04 -1.79
CA ALA A 168 7.61 13.54 -1.47
C ALA A 168 6.61 12.40 -1.16
N LEU A 169 6.82 11.23 -1.78
CA LEU A 169 6.00 10.04 -1.56
C LEU A 169 6.15 9.49 -0.13
N ALA A 170 7.39 9.38 0.37
CA ALA A 170 7.61 9.00 1.76
C ALA A 170 7.07 10.05 2.73
N ALA A 171 7.21 11.34 2.42
CA ALA A 171 6.64 12.40 3.25
C ALA A 171 5.11 12.26 3.37
N ALA A 172 4.41 11.97 2.27
CA ALA A 172 2.97 11.73 2.26
C ALA A 172 2.59 10.49 3.08
N PHE A 173 3.29 9.36 2.89
CA PHE A 173 3.01 8.10 3.59
C PHE A 173 3.27 8.23 5.09
N ASN A 174 4.40 8.84 5.45
CA ASN A 174 4.78 9.08 6.84
C ASN A 174 3.80 10.01 7.53
N SER A 175 3.30 11.04 6.83
CA SER A 175 2.30 11.95 7.39
C SER A 175 1.01 11.20 7.74
N ALA A 176 0.51 10.38 6.82
CA ALA A 176 -0.69 9.58 7.01
C ALA A 176 -0.54 8.58 8.18
N LEU A 177 0.55 7.80 8.21
CA LEU A 177 0.78 6.84 9.29
C LEU A 177 1.02 7.54 10.63
N ARG A 178 1.76 8.64 10.66
CA ARG A 178 2.00 9.39 11.91
C ARG A 178 0.70 9.93 12.48
N ALA A 179 -0.15 10.55 11.65
CA ALA A 179 -1.45 11.05 12.07
C ALA A 179 -2.29 9.91 12.68
N ARG A 180 -2.24 8.74 12.05
CA ARG A 180 -2.90 7.54 12.55
C ARG A 180 -2.36 7.07 13.91
N LEU A 181 -1.04 7.01 14.07
CA LEU A 181 -0.38 6.63 15.32
C LEU A 181 -0.73 7.59 16.48
N VAL A 182 -0.73 8.90 16.21
CA VAL A 182 -1.13 9.93 17.18
C VAL A 182 -2.59 9.78 17.57
N GLN A 183 -3.48 9.59 16.58
CA GLN A 183 -4.91 9.37 16.80
C GLN A 183 -5.20 8.15 17.70
N LEU A 184 -4.39 7.09 17.59
CA LEU A 184 -4.51 5.88 18.41
C LEU A 184 -3.90 6.04 19.82
N GLY A 185 -3.24 7.17 20.10
CA GLY A 185 -2.77 7.55 21.43
C GLY A 185 -1.26 7.56 21.62
N ILE A 186 -0.44 7.58 20.55
CA ILE A 186 0.97 7.94 20.67
C ILE A 186 1.05 9.46 20.90
N ASN A 187 1.19 9.85 22.17
CA ASN A 187 1.25 11.26 22.57
C ASN A 187 2.65 11.89 22.39
N ASP A 188 3.69 11.06 22.26
CA ASP A 188 5.04 11.54 21.96
C ASP A 188 5.26 11.61 20.45
N LEU A 189 5.20 12.82 19.91
CA LEU A 189 5.41 13.06 18.48
C LEU A 189 6.82 12.62 18.01
N LYS A 190 7.83 12.69 18.88
CA LYS A 190 9.19 12.20 18.53
C LYS A 190 9.19 10.70 18.33
N MET A 191 8.45 9.97 19.17
CA MET A 191 8.27 8.53 19.01
C MET A 191 7.53 8.20 17.71
N ALA A 192 6.42 8.89 17.42
CA ALA A 192 5.67 8.68 16.17
C ALA A 192 6.54 8.96 14.93
N ASN A 193 7.33 10.04 14.94
CA ASN A 193 8.28 10.36 13.87
C ASN A 193 9.33 9.27 13.69
N ARG A 194 9.93 8.79 14.80
CA ARG A 194 10.93 7.73 14.74
C ARG A 194 10.38 6.43 14.14
N ILE A 195 9.12 6.08 14.45
CA ILE A 195 8.46 4.90 13.88
C ILE A 195 8.35 5.05 12.36
N VAL A 196 7.79 6.14 11.86
CA VAL A 196 7.58 6.33 10.41
C VAL A 196 8.89 6.50 9.65
N GLU A 197 9.93 7.07 10.26
CA GLU A 197 11.28 7.14 9.69
C GLU A 197 11.91 5.76 9.48
N VAL A 198 11.80 4.88 10.50
CA VAL A 198 12.29 3.50 10.39
C VAL A 198 11.53 2.75 9.30
N ILE A 199 10.21 2.93 9.24
CA ILE A 199 9.37 2.32 8.21
C ILE A 199 9.79 2.82 6.83
N ALA A 200 9.91 4.13 6.60
CA ALA A 200 10.32 4.67 5.30
C ALA A 200 11.73 4.19 4.87
N LYS A 201 12.65 4.07 5.83
CA LYS A 201 13.99 3.52 5.56
C LYS A 201 13.91 2.05 5.11
N ASN A 202 13.11 1.24 5.79
CA ASN A 202 12.91 -0.17 5.44
C ASN A 202 12.13 -0.32 4.12
N THR A 203 11.19 0.56 3.82
CA THR A 203 10.48 0.63 2.53
C THR A 203 11.46 0.82 1.39
N SER A 204 12.48 1.66 1.56
CA SER A 204 13.53 1.87 0.54
C SER A 204 14.24 0.57 0.18
N ARG A 205 14.47 -0.32 1.14
CA ARG A 205 15.09 -1.64 0.91
C ARG A 205 14.15 -2.56 0.14
N HIS A 206 12.89 -2.62 0.56
CA HIS A 206 11.86 -3.44 -0.08
C HIS A 206 11.61 -3.00 -1.52
N MET A 207 11.47 -1.70 -1.77
CA MET A 207 11.31 -1.17 -3.13
C MET A 207 12.47 -1.56 -4.04
N LYS A 208 13.73 -1.41 -3.59
CA LYS A 208 14.90 -1.79 -4.40
C LYS A 208 14.87 -3.26 -4.79
N LYS A 209 14.54 -4.14 -3.84
CA LYS A 209 14.41 -5.57 -4.11
C LYS A 209 13.28 -5.86 -5.09
N THR A 210 12.09 -5.34 -4.81
CA THR A 210 10.90 -5.57 -5.63
C THR A 210 11.04 -5.01 -7.04
N ILE A 211 11.68 -3.86 -7.21
CA ILE A 211 11.95 -3.27 -8.53
C ILE A 211 12.93 -4.17 -9.29
N ALA A 212 14.07 -4.55 -8.69
CA ALA A 212 15.01 -5.46 -9.34
C ALA A 212 14.36 -6.79 -9.76
N ASP A 213 13.49 -7.36 -8.90
CA ASP A 213 12.74 -8.58 -9.21
C ASP A 213 11.74 -8.34 -10.37
N ALA A 214 11.08 -7.17 -10.40
CA ALA A 214 10.13 -6.77 -11.45
C ALA A 214 10.81 -6.45 -12.79
N GLU A 215 11.98 -5.81 -12.81
CA GLU A 215 12.74 -5.55 -14.04
C GLU A 215 13.13 -6.86 -14.73
N ASN A 216 13.52 -7.86 -13.95
CA ASN A 216 13.86 -9.19 -14.46
C ASN A 216 12.64 -9.99 -14.95
N SER A 217 11.45 -9.75 -14.41
CA SER A 217 10.26 -10.58 -14.67
C SER A 217 9.21 -9.93 -15.58
N LEU A 218 9.16 -8.60 -15.66
CA LEU A 218 8.11 -7.84 -16.35
C LEU A 218 8.64 -6.94 -17.47
N ASN A 219 9.93 -7.01 -17.82
CA ASN A 219 10.61 -6.05 -18.73
C ASN A 219 10.38 -4.58 -18.33
N PHE A 220 10.10 -4.34 -17.03
CA PHE A 220 10.01 -3.02 -16.47
C PHE A 220 11.41 -2.38 -16.52
N ARG A 221 11.55 -1.14 -16.97
CA ARG A 221 12.84 -0.43 -16.99
C ARG A 221 12.76 0.84 -16.17
N VAL A 222 13.61 0.96 -15.15
CA VAL A 222 13.83 2.21 -14.41
C VAL A 222 15.12 2.89 -14.88
N ASP A 223 15.29 3.03 -16.21
CA ASP A 223 16.41 3.75 -16.82
C ASP A 223 16.12 5.23 -16.98
#